data_AF-A0A965QT96-F1
#
_entry.id   AF-A0A965QT96-F1
#
_cell.length_a   1.000
_cell.length_b   1.000
_cell.length_c   1.000
_cell.angle_alpha   90.00
_cell.angle_beta   90.00
_cell.angle_gamma   90.00
#
_symmetry.space_group_name_H-M   'P 1'
#
loop_
_entity.id
_entity.type
_entity.pdbx_description
1 polymer ?
#
loop_
_entity_poly.entity_id
_entity_poly.type
_entity_poly.pdbx_seq_one_letter_code
_entity_poly.pdbx_strand_id
1 'polypeptide(L)' 'MRGSRRILHTVAMVAAVACPCPLAGEEPRREAASAVANLDAGDGLEATLFSSEPEISNVTCLDVDHLGRVWVGEV' A
#
# COMPACT_ATOMS: atom_id res chain seq x y z
N MET A 1 -32.71 0.17 39.23
CA MET A 1 -31.35 -0.15 38.73
C MET A 1 -31.40 -1.56 38.12
N ARG A 2 -31.75 -1.69 36.83
CA ARG A 2 -31.79 -2.98 36.12
C ARG A 2 -30.48 -3.12 35.34
N GLY A 3 -29.58 -3.93 35.91
CA GLY A 3 -28.24 -4.17 35.42
C GLY A 3 -28.23 -5.03 34.16
N SER A 4 -27.76 -4.40 33.08
CA SER A 4 -26.86 -4.87 32.04
C SER A 4 -26.87 -6.36 31.63
N ARG A 5 -27.23 -6.52 30.35
CA ARG A 5 -27.18 -7.69 29.47
C ARG A 5 -25.84 -8.45 29.56
N ARG A 6 -25.89 -9.71 29.97
CA ARG A 6 -24.79 -10.69 29.77
C ARG A 6 -24.80 -11.13 28.31
N ILE A 7 -23.99 -10.49 27.48
CA ILE A 7 -23.72 -10.93 26.11
C ILE A 7 -22.59 -11.96 26.21
N LEU A 8 -22.93 -13.24 26.02
CA LEU A 8 -21.97 -14.33 25.87
C LEU A 8 -21.08 -14.04 24.65
N HIS A 9 -19.79 -13.91 24.89
CA HIS A 9 -18.76 -13.91 23.85
C HIS A 9 -18.58 -15.35 23.33
N THR A 10 -19.33 -15.72 22.30
CA THR A 10 -19.04 -16.91 21.50
C THR A 10 -18.15 -16.48 20.34
N VAL A 11 -16.85 -16.69 20.49
CA VAL A 11 -15.88 -16.62 19.39
C VAL A 11 -16.18 -17.77 18.44
N ALA A 12 -16.73 -17.46 17.27
CA ALA A 12 -16.82 -18.39 16.15
C ALA A 12 -15.74 -18.00 15.14
N MET A 13 -14.60 -18.68 15.24
CA MET A 13 -13.58 -18.70 14.20
C MET A 13 -14.16 -19.50 13.02
N VAL A 14 -14.66 -18.80 12.00
CA VAL A 14 -15.02 -19.43 10.72
C VAL A 14 -13.77 -19.40 9.84
N ALA A 15 -13.11 -20.55 9.76
CA ALA A 15 -12.15 -20.85 8.71
C ALA A 15 -12.93 -20.98 7.38
N ALA A 16 -12.70 -20.05 6.46
CA ALA A 16 -13.11 -20.17 5.07
C ALA A 16 -11.87 -20.24 4.20
N VAL A 17 -11.48 -21.48 3.87
CA VAL A 17 -10.74 -21.79 2.64
C VAL A 17 -11.67 -21.46 1.49
N ALA A 18 -11.37 -20.41 0.76
CA ALA A 18 -11.82 -20.18 -0.60
C ALA A 18 -10.76 -19.29 -1.26
N CYS A 19 -10.09 -19.79 -2.30
CA CYS A 19 -9.38 -18.91 -3.23
C CYS A 19 -10.44 -18.03 -3.90
N PRO A 20 -10.39 -16.70 -3.80
CA PRO A 20 -10.88 -15.89 -4.88
C PRO A 20 -9.74 -15.85 -5.91
N CYS A 21 -9.87 -16.58 -7.02
CA CYS A 21 -9.26 -16.06 -8.24
C CYS A 21 -10.00 -14.75 -8.50
N PRO A 22 -9.38 -13.55 -8.36
CA PRO A 22 -10.08 -12.36 -8.80
C PRO A 22 -10.17 -12.48 -10.32
N LEU A 23 -11.39 -12.38 -10.83
CA LEU A 23 -11.64 -11.97 -12.21
C LEU A 23 -10.75 -10.74 -12.42
N ALA A 24 -9.70 -10.87 -13.23
CA ALA A 24 -8.78 -9.78 -13.52
C ALA A 24 -9.51 -8.75 -14.38
N GLY A 25 -10.38 -7.95 -13.74
CA GLY A 25 -10.46 -6.54 -14.08
C GLY A 25 -9.04 -6.02 -13.88
N GLU A 26 -8.48 -5.42 -14.92
CA GLU A 26 -7.16 -4.83 -14.83
C GLU A 26 -7.22 -3.74 -13.77
N GLU A 27 -6.77 -4.07 -12.56
CA GLU A 27 -6.55 -3.08 -11.50
C GLU A 27 -5.74 -1.96 -12.14
N PRO A 28 -6.17 -0.70 -11.99
CA PRO A 28 -5.61 0.42 -12.72
C PRO A 28 -4.12 0.56 -12.38
N ARG A 29 -3.27 -0.03 -13.23
CA ARG A 29 -1.81 -0.17 -13.01
C ARG A 29 -1.07 1.15 -12.87
N ARG A 30 -1.71 2.25 -13.26
CA ARG A 30 -1.15 3.60 -13.29
C ARG A 30 -1.65 4.48 -12.15
N GLU A 31 -2.50 3.95 -11.27
CA GLU A 31 -2.90 4.67 -10.06
C GLU A 31 -1.77 4.64 -9.02
N ALA A 32 -1.60 5.78 -8.33
CA ALA A 32 -0.62 5.93 -7.26
C ALA A 32 -0.78 4.87 -6.17
N ALA A 33 -2.02 4.50 -5.82
CA ALA A 33 -2.31 3.47 -4.82
C ALA A 33 -1.71 2.09 -5.18
N SER A 34 -1.47 1.82 -6.46
CA SER A 34 -0.95 0.55 -6.98
C SER A 34 0.56 0.58 -7.23
N ALA A 35 1.27 1.68 -6.92
CA ALA A 35 2.64 1.92 -7.35
C ALA A 35 3.66 0.86 -6.89
N VAL A 36 3.49 0.32 -5.68
CA VAL A 36 4.41 -0.67 -5.11
C VAL A 36 3.95 -2.12 -5.29
N ALA A 37 2.74 -2.35 -5.81
CA ALA A 37 2.12 -3.69 -5.90
C ALA A 37 2.90 -4.68 -6.77
N ASN A 38 3.75 -4.16 -7.68
CA ASN A 38 4.57 -4.96 -8.58
C ASN A 38 6.06 -4.96 -8.22
N LEU A 39 6.45 -4.45 -7.04
CA LEU A 39 7.82 -4.46 -6.56
C LEU A 39 8.04 -5.64 -5.60
N ASP A 40 9.07 -6.44 -5.86
CA ASP A 40 9.55 -7.44 -4.92
C ASP A 40 10.69 -6.82 -4.09
N ALA A 41 10.37 -6.42 -2.85
CA ALA A 41 11.38 -5.87 -1.95
C ALA A 41 12.27 -7.00 -1.43
N GLY A 42 13.59 -6.78 -1.39
CA GLY A 42 14.52 -7.76 -0.85
C GLY A 42 14.28 -8.08 0.63
N ASP A 43 14.83 -9.20 1.10
CA ASP A 43 14.65 -9.65 2.48
C ASP A 43 14.99 -8.55 3.51
N GLY A 44 14.03 -8.23 4.37
CA GLY A 44 14.17 -7.19 5.40
C GLY A 44 14.03 -5.75 4.90
N LEU A 45 13.65 -5.53 3.65
CA LEU A 45 13.38 -4.21 3.06
C LEU A 45 11.88 -3.97 2.88
N GLU A 46 11.48 -2.70 2.93
CA GLU A 46 10.12 -2.22 2.68
C GLU A 46 10.15 -1.10 1.64
N ALA A 47 9.19 -1.10 0.71
CA ALA A 47 9.05 -0.07 -0.31
C ALA A 47 7.70 0.66 -0.14
N THR A 48 7.75 2.00 -0.16
CA THR A 48 6.56 2.86 -0.05
C THR A 48 6.60 3.96 -1.11
N LEU A 49 5.42 4.48 -1.48
CA LEU A 49 5.30 5.60 -2.40
C LEU A 49 5.46 6.93 -1.65
N PHE A 50 6.35 7.80 -2.12
CA PHE A 50 6.57 9.14 -1.57
C PHE A 50 5.82 10.25 -2.33
N SER A 51 5.80 10.19 -3.67
CA SER A 51 5.16 11.19 -4.54
C SER A 51 4.76 10.55 -5.87
N SER A 52 3.70 11.07 -6.49
CA SER A 52 3.18 10.65 -7.79
C SER A 52 2.71 11.86 -8.59
N GLU A 53 2.21 11.66 -9.81
CA GLU A 53 1.52 12.72 -10.53
C GLU A 53 0.27 13.18 -9.75
N PRO A 54 -0.07 14.48 -9.75
CA PRO A 54 0.54 15.56 -10.53
C PRO A 54 1.75 16.26 -9.87
N GLU A 55 2.14 15.86 -8.66
CA GLU A 55 3.18 16.56 -7.89
C GLU A 55 4.58 16.40 -8.49
N ILE A 56 4.79 15.32 -9.24
CA ILE A 56 6.05 15.02 -9.92
C ILE A 56 5.75 14.32 -11.24
N SER A 57 6.47 14.68 -12.31
CA SER A 57 6.32 14.05 -13.63
C SER A 57 7.67 13.75 -14.25
N ASN A 58 7.74 12.76 -15.13
CA ASN A 58 8.89 12.53 -16.01
C ASN A 58 10.28 12.62 -15.33
N VAL A 59 10.45 11.90 -14.21
CA VAL A 59 11.70 11.91 -13.42
C VAL A 59 12.87 11.37 -14.23
N THR A 60 13.94 12.15 -14.36
CA THR A 60 15.16 11.77 -15.09
C THR A 60 16.37 11.57 -14.17
N CYS A 61 16.46 12.31 -13.06
CA CYS A 61 17.51 12.15 -12.06
C CYS A 61 17.02 12.47 -10.65
N LEU A 62 17.68 11.87 -9.65
CA LEU A 62 17.40 12.03 -8.22
C LEU A 62 18.74 12.07 -7.46
N ASP A 63 18.84 12.90 -6.42
CA ASP A 63 19.99 12.94 -5.52
C ASP A 63 19.60 13.36 -4.10
N VAL A 64 20.42 13.03 -3.10
CA VAL A 64 20.23 13.41 -1.69
C VAL A 64 21.34 14.36 -1.27
N ASP A 65 20.96 15.55 -0.78
CA ASP A 65 21.95 16.52 -0.34
C ASP A 65 22.51 16.23 1.07
N HIS A 66 23.50 17.03 1.48
CA HIS A 66 24.14 16.95 2.79
C HIS A 66 23.21 17.25 3.98
N LEU A 67 22.01 17.79 3.74
CA LEU A 67 20.97 18.01 4.75
C LEU A 67 19.93 16.89 4.76
N GLY A 68 20.11 15.85 3.93
CA GLY A 68 19.19 14.72 3.84
C GLY A 68 17.91 15.02 3.07
N ARG A 69 17.88 16.07 2.24
CA ARG A 69 16.73 16.38 1.37
C ARG A 69 16.88 15.67 0.03
N VAL A 70 15.75 15.20 -0.51
CA VAL A 70 15.69 14.58 -1.83
C VAL A 70 15.47 15.67 -2.88
N TRP A 71 16.34 15.70 -3.89
CA TRP A 71 16.25 16.56 -5.06
C TRP A 71 15.86 15.73 -6.27
N VAL A 72 14.97 16.28 -7.09
CA VAL A 72 14.47 15.61 -8.30
C VAL A 72 14.66 16.50 -9.52
N GLY A 73 15.21 15.93 -10.59
CA GLY A 73 15.28 16.54 -11.91
C GLY A 73 14.28 15.90 -12.86
N GLU A 74 13.36 16.70 -13.37
CA GLU A 74 12.32 16.36 -14.34
C GLU A 74 12.39 17.28 -15.57
N VAL A 75 11.78 16.89 -16.70
CA VAL A 75 11.72 17.68 -17.95
C VAL A 75 10.31 17.83 -18.49
#